data_AF-A0A522RBA2-F1
#
_entry.id   AF-A0A522RBA2-F1
#
_cell.length_a   1.000
_cell.length_b   1.000
_cell.length_c   1.000
_cell.angle_alpha   90.00
_cell.angle_beta   90.00
_cell.angle_gamma   90.00
#
_symmetry.space_group_name_H-M   'P 1'
#
loop_
_entity.id
_entity.type
_entity.pdbx_description
1 polymer ?
#
loop_
_entity_poly.entity_id
_entity_poly.type
_entity_poly.pdbx_seq_one_letter_code
_entity_poly.pdbx_strand_id
1 'polypeptide(L)'
;MAQQYGKVFITGTIHDLCFYKMKGKHYVRMKSSLDRKRVNQDAAFRRTRENAALLGKASRLASMVYRQLPEKMRKRSLYHRMTGQALKLLREERAEEDVLQELKRICRNL
;
A
#
# COMPACT_ATOMS: atom_id res chain seq x y z
N MET A 1 -1.68 12.20 19.91
CA MET A 1 -1.06 13.11 18.91
C MET A 1 -1.67 14.48 19.05
N ALA A 2 -0.86 15.53 18.95
CA ALA A 2 -1.35 16.90 19.05
C ALA A 2 -2.33 17.18 17.90
N GLN A 3 -3.49 17.75 18.24
CA GLN A 3 -4.54 18.10 17.29
C GLN A 3 -4.41 19.58 16.93
N GLN A 4 -4.67 19.91 15.66
CA GLN A 4 -4.76 21.29 15.22
C GLN A 4 -6.15 21.83 15.55
N TYR A 5 -6.22 23.05 16.07
CA TYR A 5 -7.46 23.78 16.33
C TYR A 5 -7.34 25.19 15.78
N GLY A 6 -8.41 25.70 15.16
CA GLY A 6 -8.44 27.03 14.57
C GLY A 6 -9.27 27.09 13.29
N LYS A 7 -9.28 28.27 12.66
CA LYS A 7 -10.00 28.53 11.40
C LYS A 7 -9.28 27.97 10.16
N VAL A 8 -7.98 27.73 10.27
CA VAL A 8 -7.11 27.27 9.18
C VAL A 8 -6.41 25.99 9.60
N PHE A 9 -6.38 25.02 8.69
CA PHE A 9 -5.65 23.77 8.86
C PHE A 9 -4.51 23.68 7.86
N ILE A 10 -3.38 23.15 8.29
CA ILE A 10 -2.19 22.96 7.46
C ILE A 10 -2.01 21.46 7.21
N THR A 11 -1.51 21.11 6.03
CA THR A 11 -1.02 19.78 5.69
C THR A 11 0.35 19.90 5.02
N GLY A 12 1.28 19.01 5.35
CA GLY A 12 2.65 19.05 4.86
C GLY A 12 3.66 19.12 6.00
N THR A 13 4.95 19.27 5.66
CA THR A 13 6.02 19.37 6.66
C THR A 13 6.63 20.76 6.57
N ILE A 14 6.68 21.46 7.71
CA ILE A 14 7.32 22.78 7.86
C ILE A 14 8.36 22.62 8.96
N HIS A 15 9.64 22.78 8.60
CA HIS A 15 10.78 22.51 9.49
C HIS A 15 10.64 21.12 10.16
N ASP A 16 10.60 21.09 11.49
CA ASP A 16 10.50 19.86 12.28
C ASP A 16 9.06 19.48 12.63
N LEU A 17 8.06 20.14 12.05
CA LEU A 17 6.65 19.82 12.25
C LEU A 17 6.05 19.20 10.99
N CYS A 18 5.39 18.06 11.16
CA CYS A 18 4.65 17.36 10.13
C CYS A 18 3.15 17.42 10.45
N PHE A 19 2.42 18.14 9.61
CA PHE A 19 0.98 18.35 9.66
C PHE A 19 0.27 17.38 8.71
N TYR A 20 -0.73 16.66 9.19
CA TYR A 20 -1.43 15.67 8.38
C TYR A 20 -2.88 15.49 8.81
N LYS A 21 -3.70 14.96 7.90
CA LYS A 21 -5.11 14.65 8.14
C LYS A 21 -5.29 13.14 8.27
N MET A 22 -5.97 12.70 9.33
CA MET A 22 -6.29 11.29 9.54
C MET A 22 -7.73 11.16 10.04
N LYS A 23 -8.53 10.33 9.38
CA LYS A 23 -9.95 10.09 9.73
C LYS A 23 -10.74 11.40 9.92
N GLY A 24 -10.54 12.37 9.03
CA GLY A 24 -11.22 13.66 9.07
C GLY A 24 -10.64 14.71 10.03
N LYS A 25 -9.76 14.32 10.95
CA LYS A 25 -9.14 15.21 11.94
C LYS A 25 -7.74 15.66 11.51
N HIS A 26 -7.34 16.86 11.92
CA HIS A 26 -6.03 17.44 11.60
C HIS A 26 -5.08 17.31 12.80
N TYR A 27 -3.88 16.82 12.54
CA TYR A 27 -2.88 16.52 13.54
C TYR A 27 -1.56 17.17 13.20
N VAL A 28 -0.73 17.34 14.21
CA VAL A 28 0.68 17.72 14.08
C VAL A 28 1.54 16.77 14.91
N ARG A 29 2.72 16.46 14.38
CA ARG A 29 3.76 15.70 15.09
C ARG A 29 5.12 16.28 14.75
N MET A 30 6.13 15.98 15.58
CA MET A 30 7.50 16.22 15.17
C MET A 30 7.88 15.31 13.99
N LYS A 31 8.74 15.84 13.11
CA LYS A 31 9.34 15.11 12.00
C LYS A 31 10.09 13.90 12.56
N SER A 32 9.94 12.75 11.91
CA SER A 32 10.72 11.57 12.28
C SER A 32 12.19 11.77 11.91
N SER A 33 13.10 11.23 12.71
CA SER A 33 14.52 11.12 12.37
C SER A 33 14.81 10.22 11.16
N LEU A 34 13.80 9.49 10.68
CA LEU A 34 13.89 8.65 9.50
C LEU A 34 13.84 9.48 8.22
N ASP A 35 14.93 9.46 7.47
CA ASP A 35 15.05 10.10 6.15
C ASP A 35 14.84 9.10 4.99
N ARG A 36 14.35 9.61 3.86
CA ARG A 36 14.14 8.82 2.63
C ARG A 36 15.45 8.21 2.13
N LYS A 37 16.56 8.97 2.15
CA LYS A 37 17.86 8.46 1.68
C LYS A 37 18.28 7.24 2.48
N ARG A 38 18.07 7.29 3.81
CA ARG A 38 18.33 6.16 4.70
C ARG A 38 17.48 4.95 4.35
N VAL A 39 16.16 5.08 4.23
CA VAL A 39 15.28 3.95 3.88
C VAL A 39 15.69 3.31 2.54
N ASN A 40 16.17 4.11 1.59
CA ASN A 40 16.55 3.64 0.26
C ASN A 40 17.92 2.97 0.20
N GLN A 41 18.88 3.39 1.02
CA GLN A 41 20.29 2.99 0.89
C GLN A 41 20.78 2.10 2.03
N ASP A 42 20.31 2.33 3.26
CA ASP A 42 20.79 1.64 4.46
C ASP A 42 20.43 0.14 4.42
N ALA A 43 21.38 -0.71 4.82
CA ALA A 43 21.22 -2.16 4.84
C ALA A 43 20.15 -2.62 5.84
N ALA A 44 19.92 -1.87 6.93
CA ALA A 44 18.87 -2.18 7.90
C ALA A 44 17.45 -2.22 7.26
N PHE A 45 17.25 -1.50 6.16
CA PHE A 45 15.98 -1.44 5.42
C PHE A 45 15.94 -2.36 4.19
N ARG A 46 16.95 -3.20 3.97
CA ARG A 46 17.00 -4.11 2.81
C ARG A 46 15.73 -4.96 2.69
N ARG A 47 15.36 -5.67 3.77
CA ARG A 47 14.13 -6.50 3.82
C ARG A 47 12.85 -5.68 3.62
N THR A 48 12.83 -4.44 4.09
CA THR A 48 11.69 -3.54 3.88
C THR A 48 11.52 -3.22 2.39
N ARG A 49 12.63 -2.92 1.69
CA ARG A 49 12.62 -2.65 0.25
C ARG A 49 12.23 -3.87 -0.57
N GLU A 50 12.77 -5.04 -0.23
CA GLU A 50 12.42 -6.32 -0.87
C GLU A 50 10.92 -6.61 -0.73
N ASN A 51 10.36 -6.50 0.48
CA ASN A 51 8.92 -6.68 0.70
C ASN A 51 8.07 -5.62 -0.01
N ALA A 52 8.53 -4.36 -0.05
CA ALA A 52 7.82 -3.29 -0.76
C ALA A 52 7.79 -3.54 -2.28
N ALA A 53 8.89 -4.00 -2.87
CA ALA A 53 8.96 -4.39 -4.27
C ALA A 53 8.00 -5.55 -4.56
N LEU A 54 7.98 -6.56 -3.70
CA LEU A 54 7.08 -7.72 -3.84
C LEU A 54 5.61 -7.32 -3.72
N LEU A 55 5.27 -6.46 -2.75
CA LEU A 55 3.92 -5.91 -2.61
C LEU A 55 3.50 -5.06 -3.82
N GLY A 56 4.43 -4.28 -4.38
CA GLY A 56 4.21 -3.53 -5.62
C GLY A 56 3.87 -4.46 -6.78
N LYS A 57 4.64 -5.54 -6.93
CA LYS A 57 4.39 -6.58 -7.95
C LYS A 57 3.04 -7.27 -7.75
N ALA A 58 2.72 -7.69 -6.52
CA ALA A 58 1.44 -8.31 -6.17
C ALA A 58 0.25 -7.38 -6.48
N SER A 59 0.36 -6.11 -6.11
CA SER A 59 -0.66 -5.09 -6.35
C SER A 59 -0.91 -4.87 -7.85
N ARG A 60 0.16 -4.86 -8.65
CA ARG A 60 0.07 -4.75 -10.13
C ARG A 60 -0.72 -5.92 -10.72
N LEU A 61 -0.39 -7.15 -10.36
CA LEU A 61 -1.07 -8.36 -10.84
C LEU A 61 -2.55 -8.38 -10.42
N ALA A 62 -2.83 -8.05 -9.16
CA ALA A 62 -4.20 -7.90 -8.66
C ALA A 62 -4.98 -6.84 -9.43
N SER A 63 -4.36 -5.69 -9.74
CA SER A 63 -4.99 -4.61 -10.50
C SER A 63 -5.35 -5.04 -11.92
N MET A 64 -4.49 -5.81 -12.60
CA MET A 64 -4.76 -6.30 -13.96
C MET A 64 -6.04 -7.13 -14.03
N VAL A 65 -6.24 -8.05 -13.08
CA VAL A 65 -7.47 -8.86 -13.02
C VAL A 65 -8.65 -8.04 -12.51
N TYR A 66 -8.45 -7.22 -11.47
CA TYR A 66 -9.52 -6.43 -10.86
C TYR A 66 -10.17 -5.42 -11.84
N ARG A 67 -9.38 -4.83 -12.75
CA ARG A 67 -9.88 -3.89 -13.77
C ARG A 67 -10.75 -4.55 -14.84
N GLN A 68 -10.62 -5.85 -15.04
CA GLN A 68 -11.43 -6.62 -16.01
C GLN A 68 -12.81 -7.00 -15.45
N LEU A 69 -13.05 -6.81 -14.14
CA LEU A 69 -14.30 -7.16 -13.50
C LEU A 69 -15.40 -6.13 -13.78
N PRO A 70 -16.67 -6.55 -13.88
CA PRO A 70 -17.81 -5.64 -13.89
C PRO A 70 -17.82 -4.74 -12.65
N GLU A 71 -18.26 -3.48 -12.80
CA GLU A 71 -18.25 -2.49 -11.71
C GLU A 71 -18.98 -2.97 -10.45
N LYS A 72 -20.10 -3.68 -10.61
CA LYS A 72 -20.86 -4.30 -9.50
C LYS A 72 -20.05 -5.26 -8.62
N MET A 73 -18.98 -5.86 -9.16
CA MET A 73 -18.09 -6.78 -8.44
C MET A 73 -16.84 -6.09 -7.87
N ARG A 74 -16.55 -4.86 -8.30
CA ARG A 74 -15.33 -4.11 -7.93
C ARG A 74 -15.44 -3.54 -6.52
N LYS A 75 -15.28 -4.43 -5.53
CA LYS A 75 -15.20 -4.08 -4.11
C LYS A 75 -13.75 -3.92 -3.67
N ARG A 76 -13.46 -2.91 -2.86
CA ARG A 76 -12.12 -2.69 -2.28
C ARG A 76 -11.61 -3.90 -1.49
N SER A 77 -12.49 -4.62 -0.80
CA SER A 77 -12.16 -5.85 -0.08
C SER A 77 -11.66 -6.96 -1.01
N LEU A 78 -12.23 -7.08 -2.21
CA LEU A 78 -11.79 -8.05 -3.21
C LEU A 78 -10.37 -7.74 -3.71
N TYR A 79 -10.11 -6.47 -4.04
CA TYR A 79 -8.77 -6.03 -4.44
C TYR A 79 -7.70 -6.35 -3.37
N HIS A 80 -8.02 -6.09 -2.10
CA HIS A 80 -7.11 -6.41 -0.98
C HIS A 80 -6.88 -7.92 -0.84
N ARG A 81 -7.94 -8.73 -0.94
CA ARG A 81 -7.84 -10.20 -0.92
C ARG A 81 -6.96 -10.71 -2.05
N MET A 82 -7.15 -10.22 -3.27
CA MET A 82 -6.34 -10.58 -4.43
C MET A 82 -4.88 -10.17 -4.25
N THR A 83 -4.63 -8.95 -3.78
CA THR A 83 -3.26 -8.46 -3.52
C THR A 83 -2.57 -9.33 -2.47
N GLY A 84 -3.28 -9.72 -1.40
CA GLY A 84 -2.75 -10.61 -0.37
C GLY A 84 -2.41 -12.01 -0.91
N GLN A 85 -3.28 -12.58 -1.76
CA GLN A 85 -3.01 -13.87 -2.39
C GLN A 85 -1.85 -13.81 -3.39
N ALA A 86 -1.81 -12.77 -4.22
CA ALA A 86 -0.68 -12.54 -5.12
C ALA A 86 0.64 -12.40 -4.35
N LEU A 87 0.63 -11.69 -3.22
CA LEU A 87 1.81 -11.55 -2.38
C LEU A 87 2.26 -12.90 -1.80
N LYS A 88 1.33 -13.75 -1.36
CA LYS A 88 1.64 -15.09 -0.87
C LYS A 88 2.29 -15.95 -1.96
N LEU A 89 1.68 -16.02 -3.14
CA LEU A 89 2.19 -16.83 -4.26
C LEU A 89 3.54 -16.34 -4.77
N LEU A 90 3.75 -15.02 -4.82
CA LEU A 90 5.04 -14.46 -5.21
C LEU A 90 6.16 -14.73 -4.18
N ARG A 91 5.82 -14.87 -2.89
CA ARG A 91 6.78 -15.33 -1.86
C ARG A 91 7.15 -16.80 -2.01
N GLU A 92 6.24 -17.59 -2.57
CA GLU A 92 6.47 -19.00 -2.95
C GLU A 92 7.15 -19.11 -4.33
N GLU A 93 7.69 -18.00 -4.87
CA GLU A 93 8.42 -17.93 -6.14
C GLU A 93 7.62 -18.44 -7.36
N ARG A 94 6.28 -18.38 -7.30
CA ARG A 94 5.41 -18.73 -8.41
C ARG A 94 5.55 -17.73 -9.57
N ALA A 95 5.45 -18.25 -10.80
CA ALA A 95 5.45 -17.44 -12.02
C ALA A 95 4.27 -16.45 -12.06
N GLU A 96 4.42 -15.31 -12.73
CA GLU A 96 3.37 -14.29 -12.78
C GLU A 96 2.10 -14.80 -13.46
N GLU A 97 2.24 -15.67 -14.46
CA GLU A 97 1.16 -16.32 -15.19
C GLU A 97 0.30 -17.17 -14.25
N ASP A 98 0.94 -17.99 -13.41
CA ASP A 98 0.26 -18.81 -12.40
C ASP A 98 -0.51 -17.95 -11.41
N VAL A 99 0.12 -16.86 -10.93
CA VAL A 99 -0.53 -15.93 -10.02
C VAL A 99 -1.78 -15.34 -10.68
N LEU A 100 -1.69 -14.89 -11.92
CA LEU A 100 -2.83 -14.33 -12.64
C LEU A 100 -3.96 -15.34 -12.83
N GLN A 101 -3.64 -16.61 -13.10
CA GLN A 101 -4.64 -17.68 -13.20
C GLN A 101 -5.36 -17.91 -11.88
N GLU A 102 -4.62 -17.97 -10.78
CA GLU A 102 -5.22 -18.17 -9.45
C GLU A 102 -6.08 -16.97 -9.04
N LEU A 103 -5.64 -15.74 -9.34
CA LEU A 103 -6.45 -14.55 -9.10
C LEU A 103 -7.77 -14.56 -9.89
N LYS A 104 -7.74 -14.98 -11.17
CA LYS A 104 -8.96 -15.14 -11.98
C LYS A 104 -9.89 -16.23 -11.42
N ARG A 105 -9.33 -17.26 -10.78
CA ARG A 105 -10.12 -18.30 -10.11
C ARG A 105 -10.88 -17.74 -8.90
N ILE A 106 -10.22 -16.89 -8.10
CA ILE A 106 -10.88 -16.20 -6.96
C ILE A 106 -12.10 -15.41 -7.44
N CYS A 107 -11.99 -14.74 -8.59
CA CYS A 107 -13.08 -13.93 -9.15
C CYS A 107 -14.27 -14.76 -9.67
N ARG A 108 -14.05 -16.02 -10.08
CA ARG A 108 -15.10 -16.91 -10.58
C ARG A 108 -15.93 -17.56 -9.46
N ASN A 109 -15.41 -17.59 -8.23
CA ASN A 109 -16.05 -18.20 -7.08
C ASN A 109 -16.78 -17.16 -6.18
N LEU A 110 -17.16 -16.01 -6.75
CA LEU A 110 -17.81 -14.88 -6.08
C LEU A 110 -19.15 -14.58 -6.73
#